data_AF-A0A925YJC6-F1
#
_entry.id   AF-A0A925YJC6-F1
#
_cell.length_a   1.000
_cell.length_b   1.000
_cell.length_c   1.000
_cell.angle_alpha   90.00
_cell.angle_beta   90.00
_cell.angle_gamma   90.00
#
_symmetry.space_group_name_H-M   'P 1'
#
loop_
_entity.id
_entity.type
_entity.pdbx_description
1 polymer ?
#
loop_
_entity_poly.entity_id
_entity_poly.type
_entity_poly.pdbx_seq_one_letter_code
_entity_poly.pdbx_strand_id
1 'polypeptide(L)'
;MRKSRTSLSSLLSSLLLGFGFIGLVGIACQNQPAPKSEPVAAVPAAAPIAPPIAQPPAPPGDAAAVSADGAVTKKSKLGPAPTDGLSLAERMERRKADDTKLAAQLAADERQRLLVYDRTKVKLHKEVFAFIQKTRAALDGAKSKADVEKLQKKLEKPIVATGKKLQKIDPKGGNSNVVTDYDVMLNALANEYPQALIESFDGVKPALAEQRAELDKRTKKIEEWLRALKGGK
;
A
#
# COMPACT_ATOMS: atom_id res chain seq x y z
N MET A 1 44.93 -37.65 -22.15
CA MET A 1 44.15 -38.85 -21.81
C MET A 1 42.69 -38.61 -22.18
N ARG A 2 42.11 -39.54 -22.96
CA ARG A 2 40.75 -39.52 -23.52
C ARG A 2 39.68 -39.89 -22.48
N LYS A 3 38.46 -39.35 -22.63
CA LYS A 3 37.14 -40.05 -22.59
C LYS A 3 36.01 -39.02 -22.84
N SER A 4 35.48 -38.92 -24.07
CA SER A 4 34.21 -39.51 -24.60
C SER A 4 32.95 -38.81 -24.04
N ARG A 5 32.23 -37.91 -24.75
CA ARG A 5 31.29 -38.02 -25.91
C ARG A 5 30.11 -39.01 -25.74
N THR A 6 28.90 -38.43 -25.62
CA THR A 6 27.55 -38.92 -25.98
C THR A 6 26.66 -37.64 -25.94
N SER A 7 26.08 -37.04 -26.98
CA SER A 7 25.39 -37.42 -28.24
C SER A 7 24.01 -38.07 -28.08
N LEU A 8 23.11 -37.66 -29.00
CA LEU A 8 21.71 -38.05 -29.30
C LEU A 8 20.63 -37.10 -28.75
N SER A 9 20.03 -36.17 -29.52
CA SER A 9 19.33 -36.22 -30.82
C SER A 9 17.84 -36.60 -30.73
N SER A 10 16.99 -35.65 -31.15
CA SER A 10 15.81 -35.81 -32.04
C SER A 10 14.55 -36.55 -31.56
N LEU A 11 13.41 -35.85 -31.59
CA LEU A 11 12.14 -36.25 -32.28
C LEU A 11 11.11 -35.12 -32.10
N LEU A 12 10.86 -34.27 -33.10
CA LEU A 12 9.86 -34.39 -34.18
C LEU A 12 8.40 -34.50 -33.68
N SER A 13 7.59 -33.47 -33.98
CA SER A 13 6.27 -33.66 -34.59
C SER A 13 5.71 -32.32 -35.08
N SER A 14 5.74 -32.17 -36.40
CA SER A 14 4.96 -31.21 -37.19
C SER A 14 3.61 -31.83 -37.53
N LEU A 15 2.52 -31.08 -37.45
CA LEU A 15 1.23 -31.31 -38.11
C LEU A 15 0.29 -30.15 -37.70
N LEU A 16 -0.52 -29.46 -38.51
CA LEU A 16 -0.78 -29.33 -39.94
C LEU A 16 -1.81 -28.18 -40.08
N LEU A 17 -1.81 -27.48 -41.24
CA LEU A 17 -2.96 -26.84 -41.91
C LEU A 17 -3.75 -25.73 -41.16
N GLY A 18 -4.09 -24.57 -41.74
CA GLY A 18 -4.25 -24.19 -43.15
C GLY A 18 -5.57 -23.43 -43.32
N PHE A 19 -5.61 -22.50 -44.29
CA PHE A 19 -6.74 -21.64 -44.71
C PHE A 19 -7.11 -20.50 -43.73
N GLY A 20 -7.35 -19.26 -44.14
CA GLY A 20 -7.58 -18.69 -45.46
C GLY A 20 -8.67 -17.61 -45.34
N PHE A 21 -8.55 -16.57 -46.17
CA PHE A 21 -9.63 -15.67 -46.63
C PHE A 21 -10.05 -14.43 -45.79
N ILE A 22 -9.76 -13.28 -46.43
CA ILE A 22 -10.66 -12.14 -46.77
C ILE A 22 -11.26 -11.29 -45.64
N GLY A 23 -11.10 -9.97 -45.77
CA GLY A 23 -12.08 -9.03 -45.23
C GLY A 23 -11.63 -7.59 -45.09
N LEU A 24 -11.38 -6.91 -46.20
CA LEU A 24 -11.26 -5.45 -46.25
C LEU A 24 -12.66 -4.83 -46.13
N VAL A 25 -12.98 -4.21 -44.99
CA VAL A 25 -14.10 -3.27 -44.87
C VAL A 25 -13.61 -2.07 -44.05
N GLY A 26 -13.44 -0.95 -44.74
CA GLY A 26 -13.36 0.35 -44.10
C GLY A 26 -14.75 0.75 -43.60
N ILE A 27 -14.83 1.28 -42.39
CA ILE A 27 -15.97 2.08 -41.95
C ILE A 27 -15.44 3.42 -41.44
N ALA A 28 -16.07 4.43 -42.02
CA ALA A 28 -15.93 5.85 -41.82
C ALA A 28 -16.01 6.29 -40.35
N CYS A 29 -15.42 7.47 -40.12
CA CYS A 29 -15.65 8.32 -38.97
C CYS A 29 -17.13 8.39 -38.56
N GLN A 30 -17.43 8.09 -37.31
CA GLN A 30 -18.56 8.69 -36.61
C GLN A 30 -18.11 9.13 -35.22
N ASN A 31 -17.83 10.42 -35.14
CA ASN A 31 -17.71 11.19 -33.92
C ASN A 31 -19.11 11.22 -33.28
N GLN A 32 -19.34 10.37 -32.28
CA GLN A 32 -20.57 10.40 -31.48
C GLN A 32 -20.19 10.77 -30.04
N PRO A 33 -20.62 11.93 -29.52
CA PRO A 33 -20.44 12.25 -28.11
C PRO A 33 -21.26 11.25 -27.28
N ALA A 34 -20.61 10.63 -26.30
CA ALA A 34 -21.24 9.68 -25.40
C ALA A 34 -22.42 10.35 -24.65
N PRO A 35 -23.57 9.66 -24.50
CA PRO A 35 -24.65 10.14 -23.64
C PRO A 35 -24.15 10.21 -22.19
N LYS A 36 -24.41 11.34 -21.55
CA LYS A 36 -24.28 11.55 -20.11
C LYS A 36 -25.12 10.48 -19.40
N SER A 37 -24.46 9.49 -18.83
CA SER A 37 -25.08 8.57 -17.88
C SER A 37 -25.37 9.34 -16.60
N GLU A 38 -26.67 9.53 -16.31
CA GLU A 38 -27.13 9.93 -14.99
C GLU A 38 -26.74 8.84 -13.96
N PRO A 39 -26.30 9.23 -12.75
CA PRO A 39 -26.02 8.29 -11.70
C PRO A 39 -27.34 7.66 -11.20
N VAL A 40 -27.52 6.37 -11.47
CA VAL A 40 -28.52 5.55 -10.79
C VAL A 40 -28.19 5.57 -9.30
N ALA A 41 -29.09 6.10 -8.49
CA ALA A 41 -29.00 6.12 -7.04
C ALA A 41 -28.77 4.69 -6.52
N ALA A 42 -27.62 4.46 -5.91
CA ALA A 42 -27.33 3.22 -5.21
C ALA A 42 -28.32 3.10 -4.04
N VAL A 43 -29.07 2.01 -4.03
CA VAL A 43 -29.81 1.53 -2.86
C VAL A 43 -28.79 1.32 -1.73
N PRO A 44 -28.95 1.92 -0.54
CA PRO A 44 -28.01 1.72 0.55
C PRO A 44 -28.05 0.27 1.02
N ALA A 45 -26.90 -0.40 0.95
CA ALA A 45 -26.67 -1.69 1.58
C ALA A 45 -26.81 -1.55 3.10
N ALA A 46 -27.59 -2.47 3.69
CA ALA A 46 -27.80 -2.54 5.13
C ALA A 46 -26.47 -2.68 5.88
N ALA A 47 -26.29 -1.84 6.91
CA ALA A 47 -25.12 -1.88 7.77
C ALA A 47 -25.05 -3.21 8.55
N PRO A 48 -23.86 -3.77 8.79
CA PRO A 48 -23.68 -4.93 9.65
C PRO A 48 -24.07 -4.59 11.10
N ILE A 49 -24.90 -5.45 11.69
CA ILE A 49 -25.35 -5.39 13.08
C ILE A 49 -24.13 -5.55 13.99
N ALA A 50 -23.81 -4.50 14.75
CA ALA A 50 -22.79 -4.56 15.80
C ALA A 50 -23.28 -5.45 16.97
N PRO A 51 -22.40 -6.22 17.62
CA PRO A 51 -22.75 -7.00 18.81
C PRO A 51 -23.14 -6.08 19.99
N PRO A 52 -24.03 -6.54 20.89
CA PRO A 52 -24.54 -5.73 21.99
C PRO A 52 -23.42 -5.36 22.96
N ILE A 53 -23.23 -4.06 23.17
CA ILE A 53 -22.36 -3.52 24.21
C ILE A 53 -23.03 -3.81 25.56
N ALA A 54 -22.33 -4.54 26.43
CA ALA A 54 -22.75 -4.78 27.80
C ALA A 54 -22.92 -3.44 28.54
N GLN A 55 -24.10 -3.23 29.13
CA GLN A 55 -24.35 -2.07 29.98
C GLN A 55 -23.49 -2.13 31.25
N PRO A 56 -22.84 -1.04 31.68
CA PRO A 56 -22.20 -0.98 32.97
C PRO A 56 -23.24 -1.10 34.11
N PRO A 57 -22.89 -1.73 35.25
CA PRO A 57 -23.83 -1.96 36.34
C PRO A 57 -24.29 -0.64 36.97
N ALA A 58 -25.58 -0.59 37.29
CA ALA A 58 -26.21 0.54 37.98
C ALA A 58 -25.61 0.74 39.38
N PRO A 59 -25.38 1.99 39.82
CA PRO A 59 -25.07 2.26 41.22
C PRO A 59 -26.30 1.98 42.11
N PRO A 60 -26.09 1.50 43.35
CA PRO A 60 -27.18 1.15 44.25
C PRO A 60 -27.98 2.39 44.64
N GLY A 61 -29.30 2.25 44.59
CA GLY A 61 -30.24 3.29 45.00
C GLY A 61 -30.39 3.33 46.51
N ASP A 62 -30.32 4.53 47.07
CA ASP A 62 -30.90 4.84 48.38
C ASP A 62 -32.25 5.52 48.18
N ALA A 63 -33.23 5.00 48.91
CA ALA A 63 -34.61 5.41 48.89
C ALA A 63 -34.85 6.72 49.66
N ALA A 64 -35.72 7.55 49.08
CA ALA A 64 -36.72 8.42 49.69
C ALA A 64 -36.28 9.50 50.71
N ALA A 65 -36.51 10.76 50.32
CA ALA A 65 -37.40 11.66 51.07
C ALA A 65 -37.88 12.80 50.17
N VAL A 66 -39.20 12.96 50.07
CA VAL A 66 -39.88 14.05 49.37
C VAL A 66 -39.84 15.29 50.25
N SER A 67 -39.47 16.45 49.71
CA SER A 67 -39.93 17.74 50.23
C SER A 67 -39.90 18.82 49.15
N ALA A 68 -41.11 19.36 48.97
CA ALA A 68 -41.58 20.66 48.48
C ALA A 68 -40.60 21.69 47.88
N ASP A 69 -41.13 22.33 46.84
CA ASP A 69 -40.96 23.72 46.42
C ASP A 69 -39.55 24.31 46.34
N GLY A 70 -39.13 24.57 45.11
CA GLY A 70 -38.00 25.43 44.83
C GLY A 70 -37.64 25.38 43.36
N ALA A 71 -38.17 26.34 42.59
CA ALA A 71 -37.69 26.64 41.25
C ALA A 71 -36.22 27.09 41.30
N VAL A 72 -35.29 26.15 41.41
CA VAL A 72 -33.86 26.42 41.24
C VAL A 72 -33.56 26.27 39.76
N THR A 73 -33.63 27.40 39.07
CA THR A 73 -32.89 27.62 37.83
C THR A 73 -31.44 27.26 38.11
N LYS A 74 -31.02 26.04 37.73
CA LYS A 74 -29.62 25.64 37.72
C LYS A 74 -28.94 26.51 36.68
N LYS A 75 -28.50 27.69 37.12
CA LYS A 75 -27.60 28.58 36.41
C LYS A 75 -26.34 27.76 36.18
N SER A 76 -26.21 27.16 35.00
CA SER A 76 -25.00 26.47 34.56
C SER A 76 -23.88 27.47 34.72
N LYS A 77 -23.10 27.33 35.80
CA LYS A 77 -21.91 28.11 36.04
C LYS A 77 -20.86 27.56 35.08
N LEU A 78 -21.00 27.93 33.80
CA LEU A 78 -19.89 27.89 32.86
C LEU A 78 -18.73 28.59 33.59
N GLY A 79 -17.59 27.90 33.67
CA GLY A 79 -16.39 28.44 34.27
C GLY A 79 -16.04 29.81 33.69
N PRO A 80 -15.23 30.62 34.38
CA PRO A 80 -14.84 31.93 33.91
C PRO A 80 -14.33 31.83 32.45
N ALA A 81 -14.83 32.73 31.59
CA ALA A 81 -14.34 32.85 30.24
C ALA A 81 -12.80 33.00 30.27
N PRO A 82 -12.05 32.36 29.35
CA PRO A 82 -10.60 32.46 29.33
C PRO A 82 -10.17 33.94 29.39
N THR A 83 -9.34 34.26 30.39
CA THR A 83 -8.92 35.63 30.74
C THR A 83 -7.66 36.07 30.00
N ASP A 84 -7.31 35.37 28.92
CA ASP A 84 -6.09 35.56 28.14
C ASP A 84 -6.13 36.80 27.21
N GLY A 85 -7.24 37.54 27.20
CA GLY A 85 -7.41 38.75 26.39
C GLY A 85 -7.52 38.48 24.89
N LEU A 86 -7.53 37.22 24.46
CA LEU A 86 -7.58 36.82 23.06
C LEU A 86 -9.03 36.71 22.58
N SER A 87 -9.27 37.17 21.36
CA SER A 87 -10.52 36.90 20.65
C SER A 87 -10.74 35.38 20.47
N LEU A 88 -11.98 34.98 20.19
CA LEU A 88 -12.28 33.58 19.91
C LEU A 88 -11.48 33.05 18.71
N ALA A 89 -11.35 33.87 17.66
CA ALA A 89 -10.59 33.51 16.47
C ALA A 89 -9.10 33.27 16.80
N GLU A 90 -8.47 34.17 17.55
CA GLU A 90 -7.07 34.02 17.97
C GLU A 90 -6.86 32.79 18.86
N ARG A 91 -7.81 32.48 19.76
CA ARG A 91 -7.76 31.26 20.58
C ARG A 91 -7.94 29.98 19.76
N MET A 92 -8.66 30.02 18.64
CA MET A 92 -8.78 28.88 17.74
C MET A 92 -7.50 28.68 16.93
N GLU A 93 -6.91 29.76 16.45
CA GLU A 93 -5.65 29.69 15.70
C GLU A 93 -4.49 29.21 16.58
N ARG A 94 -4.41 29.72 17.82
CA ARG A 94 -3.43 29.23 18.80
C ARG A 94 -3.58 27.74 19.08
N ARG A 95 -4.82 27.26 19.27
CA ARG A 95 -5.10 25.83 19.46
C ARG A 95 -4.67 24.99 18.26
N LYS A 96 -4.98 25.41 17.03
CA LYS A 96 -4.51 24.71 15.82
C LYS A 96 -2.99 24.66 15.72
N ALA A 97 -2.31 25.75 16.06
CA ALA A 97 -0.85 25.81 16.07
C ALA A 97 -0.25 24.87 17.12
N ASP A 98 -0.81 24.86 18.33
CA ASP A 98 -0.40 23.96 19.42
C ASP A 98 -0.65 22.49 19.05
N ASP A 99 -1.81 22.17 18.47
CA ASP A 99 -2.15 20.82 17.98
C ASP A 99 -1.21 20.37 16.86
N THR A 100 -0.87 21.27 15.93
CA THR A 100 0.08 21.00 14.84
C THR A 100 1.48 20.72 15.39
N LYS A 101 1.92 21.50 16.39
CA LYS A 101 3.20 21.30 17.05
C LYS A 101 3.25 19.96 17.80
N LEU A 102 2.18 19.63 18.52
CA LEU A 102 2.06 18.35 19.23
C LEU A 102 2.07 17.17 18.25
N ALA A 103 1.32 17.25 17.15
CA ALA A 103 1.30 16.24 16.11
C ALA A 103 2.69 16.03 15.47
N ALA A 104 3.42 17.12 15.21
CA ALA A 104 4.78 17.05 14.68
C ALA A 104 5.76 16.39 15.67
N GLN A 105 5.63 16.69 16.97
CA GLN A 105 6.45 16.06 18.00
C GLN A 105 6.19 14.56 18.09
N LEU A 106 4.91 14.15 18.16
CA LEU A 106 4.54 12.73 18.19
C LEU A 106 5.00 11.98 16.94
N ALA A 107 4.93 12.61 15.76
CA ALA A 107 5.46 12.03 14.52
C ALA A 107 6.99 11.87 14.54
N ALA A 108 7.71 12.81 15.13
CA ALA A 108 9.17 12.71 15.29
C ALA A 108 9.56 11.60 16.27
N ASP A 109 8.87 11.51 17.40
CA ASP A 109 9.09 10.47 18.42
C ASP A 109 8.82 9.07 17.84
N GLU A 110 7.71 8.91 17.13
CA GLU A 110 7.38 7.64 16.46
C GLU A 110 8.40 7.29 15.37
N ARG A 111 8.82 8.27 14.56
CA ARG A 111 9.88 8.07 13.57
C ARG A 111 11.17 7.59 14.23
N GLN A 112 11.54 8.18 15.37
CA GLN A 112 12.75 7.78 16.09
C GLN A 112 12.62 6.36 16.67
N ARG A 113 11.44 6.01 17.22
CA ARG A 113 11.14 4.64 17.67
C ARG A 113 11.34 3.62 16.54
N LEU A 114 10.79 3.89 15.37
CA LEU A 114 10.92 3.05 14.18
C LEU A 114 12.38 2.94 13.71
N LEU A 115 13.14 4.04 13.71
CA LEU A 115 14.56 4.02 13.36
C LEU A 115 15.36 3.13 14.31
N VAL A 116 15.12 3.21 15.61
CA VAL A 116 15.77 2.34 16.61
C VAL A 116 15.45 0.88 16.35
N TYR A 117 14.18 0.55 16.09
CA TYR A 117 13.75 -0.80 15.79
C TYR A 117 14.45 -1.37 14.53
N ASP A 118 14.31 -0.68 13.41
CA ASP A 118 14.83 -1.12 12.11
C ASP A 118 16.36 -1.15 12.06
N ARG A 119 17.05 -0.35 12.90
CA ARG A 119 18.53 -0.37 12.99
C ARG A 119 19.06 -1.75 13.37
N THR A 120 18.33 -2.49 14.20
CA THR A 120 18.68 -3.86 14.60
C THR A 120 18.56 -4.87 13.45
N LYS A 121 17.85 -4.51 12.37
CA LYS A 121 17.52 -5.38 11.22
C LYS A 121 18.10 -4.89 9.90
N VAL A 122 19.02 -3.91 9.90
CA VAL A 122 19.59 -3.28 8.69
C VAL A 122 20.10 -4.29 7.67
N LYS A 123 20.72 -5.40 8.11
CA LYS A 123 21.20 -6.46 7.20
C LYS A 123 20.04 -7.08 6.41
N LEU A 124 18.94 -7.43 7.08
CA LEU A 124 17.76 -8.01 6.42
C LEU A 124 17.10 -7.02 5.48
N HIS A 125 16.97 -5.74 5.86
CA HIS A 125 16.45 -4.71 4.97
C HIS A 125 17.26 -4.59 3.67
N LYS A 126 18.59 -4.55 3.77
CA LYS A 126 19.47 -4.50 2.60
C LYS A 126 19.33 -5.73 1.71
N GLU A 127 19.22 -6.93 2.30
CA GLU A 127 19.03 -8.16 1.53
C GLU A 127 17.72 -8.15 0.75
N VAL A 128 16.62 -7.78 1.41
CA VAL A 128 15.29 -7.70 0.78
C VAL A 128 15.29 -6.65 -0.33
N PHE A 129 15.81 -5.45 -0.04
CA PHE A 129 15.82 -4.37 -1.01
C PHE A 129 16.71 -4.68 -2.23
N ALA A 130 17.89 -5.27 -2.02
CA ALA A 130 18.76 -5.69 -3.11
C ALA A 130 18.11 -6.79 -3.96
N PHE A 131 17.33 -7.69 -3.37
CA PHE A 131 16.55 -8.68 -4.12
C PHE A 131 15.50 -8.00 -5.01
N ILE A 132 14.71 -7.07 -4.45
CA ILE A 132 13.69 -6.31 -5.19
C ILE A 132 14.32 -5.58 -6.38
N GLN A 133 15.42 -4.86 -6.18
CA GLN A 133 16.12 -4.14 -7.24
C GLN A 133 16.61 -5.08 -8.35
N LYS A 134 17.21 -6.23 -7.99
CA LYS A 134 17.67 -7.23 -8.97
C LYS A 134 16.52 -7.85 -9.75
N THR A 135 15.41 -8.15 -9.09
CA THR A 135 14.22 -8.73 -9.72
C THR A 135 13.62 -7.75 -10.73
N ARG A 136 13.46 -6.47 -10.35
CA ARG A 136 13.02 -5.43 -11.26
C ARG A 136 13.95 -5.30 -12.46
N ALA A 137 15.27 -5.20 -12.23
CA ALA A 137 16.24 -5.08 -13.31
C ALA A 137 16.24 -6.29 -14.26
N ALA A 138 16.01 -7.51 -13.74
CA ALA A 138 15.87 -8.70 -14.57
C ALA A 138 14.63 -8.64 -15.46
N LEU A 139 13.48 -8.20 -14.92
CA LEU A 139 12.25 -8.02 -15.68
C LEU A 139 12.36 -6.89 -16.72
N ASP A 140 12.97 -5.76 -16.36
CA ASP A 140 13.23 -4.65 -17.28
C ASP A 140 14.20 -5.02 -18.41
N GLY A 141 15.09 -5.98 -18.18
CA GLY A 141 16.02 -6.49 -19.19
C GLY A 141 15.42 -7.51 -20.16
N ALA A 142 14.16 -7.92 -19.97
CA ALA A 142 13.48 -8.85 -20.86
C ALA A 142 13.26 -8.21 -22.24
N LYS A 143 13.46 -8.99 -23.31
CA LYS A 143 13.39 -8.49 -24.70
C LYS A 143 12.12 -8.93 -25.43
N SER A 144 11.33 -9.79 -24.81
CA SER A 144 10.12 -10.36 -25.38
C SER A 144 9.14 -10.75 -24.28
N LYS A 145 7.87 -10.94 -24.64
CA LYS A 145 6.83 -11.47 -23.73
C LYS A 145 7.21 -12.82 -23.15
N ALA A 146 7.72 -13.72 -24.00
CA ALA A 146 8.16 -15.05 -23.57
C ALA A 146 9.29 -14.99 -22.53
N ASP A 147 10.21 -14.01 -22.64
CA ASP A 147 11.23 -13.79 -21.63
C ASP A 147 10.64 -13.33 -20.29
N VAL A 148 9.66 -12.41 -20.33
CA VAL A 148 8.96 -11.93 -19.13
C VAL A 148 8.24 -13.08 -18.43
N GLU A 149 7.45 -13.87 -19.16
CA GLU A 149 6.72 -15.02 -18.61
C GLU A 149 7.68 -16.07 -18.01
N LYS A 150 8.80 -16.34 -18.68
CA LYS A 150 9.83 -17.25 -18.17
C LYS A 150 10.47 -16.73 -16.89
N LEU A 151 10.76 -15.42 -16.83
CA LEU A 151 11.29 -14.78 -15.64
C LEU A 151 10.27 -14.81 -14.50
N GLN A 152 9.00 -14.50 -14.76
CA GLN A 152 7.93 -14.52 -13.77
C GLN A 152 7.84 -15.89 -13.09
N LYS A 153 7.75 -16.98 -13.88
CA LYS A 153 7.75 -18.37 -13.35
C LYS A 153 9.01 -18.69 -12.55
N LYS A 154 10.18 -18.20 -12.97
CA LYS A 154 11.45 -18.41 -12.26
C LYS A 154 11.50 -17.65 -10.93
N LEU A 155 10.89 -16.48 -10.86
CA LEU A 155 10.97 -15.55 -9.74
C LEU A 155 9.90 -15.80 -8.67
N GLU A 156 8.82 -16.52 -8.99
CA GLU A 156 7.72 -16.84 -8.06
C GLU A 156 8.21 -17.37 -6.70
N LYS A 157 8.97 -18.48 -6.69
CA LYS A 157 9.48 -19.08 -5.46
C LYS A 157 10.45 -18.15 -4.70
N PRO A 158 11.45 -17.51 -5.35
CA PRO A 158 12.29 -16.51 -4.71
C PRO A 158 11.53 -15.31 -4.12
N ILE A 159 10.49 -14.82 -4.79
CA ILE A 159 9.66 -13.71 -4.29
C ILE A 159 8.93 -14.15 -3.02
N VAL A 160 8.28 -15.31 -3.01
CA VAL A 160 7.60 -15.86 -1.82
C VAL A 160 8.59 -16.08 -0.67
N ALA A 161 9.77 -16.62 -0.95
CA ALA A 161 10.81 -16.81 0.08
C ALA A 161 11.31 -15.48 0.66
N THR A 162 11.38 -14.43 -0.16
CA THR A 162 11.73 -13.08 0.28
C THR A 162 10.59 -12.45 1.08
N GLY A 163 9.33 -12.65 0.69
CA GLY A 163 8.15 -12.26 1.47
C GLY A 163 8.18 -12.85 2.88
N LYS A 164 8.57 -14.13 3.03
CA LYS A 164 8.77 -14.74 4.36
C LYS A 164 9.88 -14.08 5.19
N LYS A 165 10.85 -13.41 4.58
CA LYS A 165 11.86 -12.62 5.34
C LYS A 165 11.25 -11.37 5.97
N LEU A 166 10.17 -10.81 5.40
CA LEU A 166 9.50 -9.64 5.96
C LEU A 166 8.98 -9.93 7.38
N GLN A 167 8.45 -11.13 7.60
CA GLN A 167 8.02 -11.61 8.92
C GLN A 167 9.17 -11.73 9.94
N LYS A 168 10.43 -11.81 9.50
CA LYS A 168 11.60 -11.79 10.40
C LYS A 168 12.06 -10.37 10.73
N ILE A 169 11.74 -9.42 9.85
CA ILE A 169 12.00 -7.99 10.07
C ILE A 169 10.96 -7.46 11.05
N ASP A 170 9.67 -7.70 10.76
CA ASP A 170 8.55 -7.22 11.58
C ASP A 170 7.46 -8.31 11.70
N PRO A 171 7.58 -9.22 12.69
CA PRO A 171 6.67 -10.36 12.85
C PRO A 171 5.23 -9.98 13.22
N LYS A 172 5.03 -8.80 13.83
CA LYS A 172 3.72 -8.33 14.30
C LYS A 172 3.12 -7.26 13.39
N GLY A 173 3.91 -6.71 12.46
CA GLY A 173 3.56 -5.51 11.73
C GLY A 173 3.64 -4.24 12.61
N GLY A 174 3.77 -3.09 11.96
CA GLY A 174 3.71 -1.77 12.61
C GLY A 174 4.98 -1.35 13.36
N ASN A 175 6.06 -2.12 13.33
CA ASN A 175 7.33 -1.76 13.96
C ASN A 175 8.40 -1.32 12.94
N SER A 176 8.18 -1.61 11.66
CA SER A 176 9.04 -1.14 10.58
C SER A 176 8.32 -0.13 9.68
N ASN A 177 9.02 0.94 9.32
CA ASN A 177 8.48 1.99 8.44
C ASN A 177 8.39 1.55 6.96
N VAL A 178 9.12 0.51 6.58
CA VAL A 178 9.33 0.12 5.17
C VAL A 178 8.93 -1.32 4.84
N VAL A 179 8.53 -2.13 5.82
CA VAL A 179 8.13 -3.52 5.56
C VAL A 179 6.92 -3.61 4.62
N THR A 180 5.92 -2.76 4.83
CA THR A 180 4.76 -2.67 3.93
C THR A 180 5.17 -2.25 2.52
N ASP A 181 6.16 -1.36 2.36
CA ASP A 181 6.66 -0.99 1.04
C ASP A 181 7.32 -2.17 0.32
N TYR A 182 8.11 -3.00 1.03
CA TYR A 182 8.67 -4.21 0.44
C TYR A 182 7.57 -5.18 -0.01
N ASP A 183 6.54 -5.37 0.80
CA ASP A 183 5.44 -6.28 0.49
C ASP A 183 4.72 -5.85 -0.80
N VAL A 184 4.35 -4.56 -0.88
CA VAL A 184 3.73 -3.99 -2.09
C VAL A 184 4.63 -4.15 -3.31
N MET A 185 5.93 -3.85 -3.18
CA MET A 185 6.88 -4.02 -4.29
C MET A 185 7.04 -5.48 -4.71
N LEU A 186 7.07 -6.43 -3.77
CA LEU A 186 7.16 -7.86 -4.07
C LEU A 186 5.89 -8.37 -4.77
N ASN A 187 4.71 -7.92 -4.34
CA ASN A 187 3.45 -8.25 -5.01
C ASN A 187 3.41 -7.70 -6.44
N ALA A 188 3.76 -6.42 -6.61
CA ALA A 188 3.87 -5.78 -7.93
C ALA A 188 4.82 -6.56 -8.85
N LEU A 189 5.98 -6.96 -8.35
CA LEU A 189 6.97 -7.72 -9.12
C LEU A 189 6.54 -9.16 -9.44
N ALA A 190 5.59 -9.72 -8.68
CA ALA A 190 5.02 -11.03 -8.96
C ALA A 190 3.91 -10.98 -10.01
N ASN A 191 3.11 -9.91 -10.02
CA ASN A 191 1.85 -9.84 -10.75
C ASN A 191 1.78 -8.65 -11.71
N GLU A 192 1.51 -7.45 -11.20
CA GLU A 192 1.12 -6.28 -12.01
C GLU A 192 2.25 -5.78 -12.91
N TYR A 193 3.50 -5.83 -12.44
CA TYR A 193 4.66 -5.34 -13.18
C TYR A 193 5.03 -6.23 -14.39
N PRO A 194 5.16 -7.57 -14.26
CA PRO A 194 5.31 -8.45 -15.41
C PRO A 194 4.16 -8.32 -16.43
N GLN A 195 2.91 -8.19 -15.97
CA GLN A 195 1.76 -8.03 -16.85
C GLN A 195 1.85 -6.74 -17.67
N ALA A 196 2.14 -5.62 -17.01
CA ALA A 196 2.33 -4.33 -17.69
C ALA A 196 3.52 -4.37 -18.69
N LEU A 197 4.57 -5.13 -18.39
CA LEU A 197 5.66 -5.37 -19.35
C LEU A 197 5.18 -6.13 -20.59
N ILE A 198 4.40 -7.21 -20.41
CA ILE A 198 3.83 -8.00 -21.50
C ILE A 198 2.97 -7.11 -22.41
N GLU A 199 2.06 -6.33 -21.83
CA GLU A 199 1.18 -5.40 -22.55
C GLU A 199 1.96 -4.28 -23.26
N SER A 200 3.10 -3.86 -22.71
CA SER A 200 3.95 -2.85 -23.35
C SER A 200 4.56 -3.32 -24.67
N PHE A 201 4.79 -4.63 -24.84
CA PHE A 201 5.22 -5.21 -26.12
C PHE A 201 4.11 -5.16 -27.19
N ASP A 202 2.84 -4.99 -26.79
CA ASP A 202 1.71 -4.73 -27.68
C ASP A 202 1.46 -3.23 -27.92
N GLY A 203 2.32 -2.36 -27.38
CA GLY A 203 2.22 -0.91 -27.52
C GLY A 203 1.40 -0.23 -26.42
N VAL A 204 0.84 -0.96 -25.45
CA VAL A 204 0.12 -0.39 -24.30
C VAL A 204 1.12 0.03 -23.21
N LYS A 205 1.58 1.28 -23.27
CA LYS A 205 2.64 1.81 -22.40
C LYS A 205 2.19 2.47 -21.08
N PRO A 206 0.97 3.04 -20.93
CA PRO A 206 0.61 3.77 -19.71
C PRO A 206 0.72 2.94 -18.43
N ALA A 207 0.22 1.70 -18.44
CA ALA A 207 0.27 0.81 -17.27
C ALA A 207 1.71 0.57 -16.79
N LEU A 208 2.65 0.33 -17.71
CA LEU A 208 4.06 0.15 -17.35
C LEU A 208 4.68 1.41 -16.76
N ALA A 209 4.32 2.59 -17.28
CA ALA A 209 4.81 3.86 -16.76
C ALA A 209 4.33 4.11 -15.32
N GLU A 210 3.06 3.85 -15.04
CA GLU A 210 2.48 3.96 -13.69
C GLU A 210 3.16 3.00 -12.71
N GLN A 211 3.33 1.74 -13.11
CA GLN A 211 3.98 0.73 -12.28
C GLN A 211 5.44 1.10 -11.99
N ARG A 212 6.19 1.61 -12.99
CA ARG A 212 7.56 2.11 -12.79
C ARG A 212 7.60 3.29 -11.82
N ALA A 213 6.70 4.26 -11.97
CA ALA A 213 6.64 5.43 -11.11
C ALA A 213 6.36 5.06 -9.65
N GLU A 214 5.44 4.14 -9.40
CA GLU A 214 5.14 3.68 -8.04
C GLU A 214 6.31 2.89 -7.42
N LEU A 215 6.96 2.01 -8.19
CA LEU A 215 8.17 1.32 -7.72
C LEU A 215 9.32 2.30 -7.45
N ASP A 216 9.51 3.33 -8.28
CA ASP A 216 10.53 4.36 -8.08
C ASP A 216 10.28 5.20 -6.83
N LYS A 217 9.02 5.59 -6.60
CA LYS A 217 8.60 6.32 -5.39
C LYS A 217 8.94 5.52 -4.13
N ARG A 218 8.61 4.23 -4.09
CA ARG A 218 8.92 3.35 -2.95
C ARG A 218 10.41 3.10 -2.80
N THR A 219 11.12 2.91 -3.91
CA THR A 219 12.58 2.78 -3.94
C THR A 219 13.24 3.98 -3.27
N LYS A 220 12.85 5.22 -3.62
CA LYS A 220 13.38 6.44 -3.00
C LYS A 220 13.10 6.49 -1.50
N LYS A 221 11.86 6.20 -1.07
CA LYS A 221 11.48 6.15 0.35
C LYS A 221 12.37 5.16 1.13
N ILE A 222 12.57 3.96 0.59
CA ILE A 222 13.39 2.91 1.21
C ILE A 222 14.86 3.35 1.28
N GLU A 223 15.41 3.93 0.20
CA GLU A 223 16.79 4.39 0.18
C GLU A 223 17.05 5.50 1.21
N GLU A 224 16.13 6.44 1.33
CA GLU A 224 16.17 7.49 2.35
C GLU A 224 16.10 6.90 3.76
N TRP A 225 15.21 5.93 3.99
CA TRP A 225 15.11 5.24 5.27
C TRP A 225 16.40 4.49 5.61
N LEU A 226 16.94 3.70 4.67
CA LEU A 226 18.19 2.97 4.83
C LEU A 226 19.39 3.91 5.06
N ARG A 227 19.37 5.12 4.49
CA ARG A 227 20.36 6.17 4.75
C ARG A 227 20.22 6.70 6.18
N ALA A 228 19.01 6.97 6.64
CA ALA A 228 18.74 7.42 8.01
C ALA A 228 19.16 6.37 9.05
N LEU A 229 18.96 5.08 8.77
CA LEU A 229 19.41 4.00 9.67
C LEU A 229 20.94 3.98 9.88
N LYS A 230 21.73 4.36 8.86
CA LYS A 230 23.19 4.45 8.94
C LYS A 230 23.68 5.70 9.70
N GLY A 231 22.89 6.76 9.74
CA GLY A 231 23.28 8.06 10.30
C GLY A 231 23.18 8.19 11.82
N GLY A 232 22.50 7.26 12.50
CA GLY A 232 22.44 7.23 13.96
C GLY A 232 23.60 6.44 14.55
N LYS A 233 24.70 7.13 14.87
CA LYS A 233 25.72 6.67 15.82
C LYS A 233 25.42 7.27 17.19
#